data_AF-A0A4V1AQ85-F1
#
_entry.id   AF-A0A4V1AQ85-F1
#
_cell.length_a   1.000
_cell.length_b   1.000
_cell.length_c   1.000
_cell.angle_alpha   90.00
_cell.angle_beta   90.00
_cell.angle_gamma   90.00
#
_symmetry.space_group_name_H-M   'P 1'
#
loop_
_entity.id
_entity.type
_entity.pdbx_description
1 polymer ?
#
loop_
_entity_poly.entity_id
_entity_poly.type
_entity_poly.pdbx_seq_one_letter_code
_entity_poly.pdbx_strand_id
1 'polypeptide(L)'
;MKNFTKKVWLNYFFYTIITFISNCFYLGMSYAFSYILDYAISNQMTKFYITSSIAISLILLHLLLDYISQLILNSSIALLNSNLRKIVAKNTFVENYKLKIDTGEFLNLNFNKVNQVADQYYKNIFDITKTILTVVSGFGFLTYLSWISFLATLVLTLLVLVMPLIMNKDNQKK
;
A
#
# COMPACT_ATOMS: atom_id res chain seq x y z
N MET A 1 11.48 14.11 2.67
CA MET A 1 12.15 12.79 2.65
C MET A 1 13.67 12.94 2.46
N LYS A 2 14.40 13.50 3.42
CA LYS A 2 15.85 13.81 3.25
C LYS A 2 16.76 12.57 3.23
N ASN A 3 16.29 11.41 3.70
CA ASN A 3 17.10 10.20 3.86
C ASN A 3 16.84 9.12 2.80
N PHE A 4 16.00 9.39 1.80
CA PHE A 4 15.81 8.46 0.69
C PHE A 4 17.03 8.53 -0.23
N THR A 5 17.79 7.44 -0.30
CA THR A 5 18.84 7.30 -1.31
C THR A 5 18.21 7.17 -2.69
N LYS A 6 18.97 7.47 -3.76
CA LYS A 6 18.52 7.33 -5.15
C LYS A 6 17.92 5.96 -5.45
N LYS A 7 18.47 4.90 -4.83
CA LYS A 7 17.99 3.52 -4.98
C LYS A 7 16.62 3.29 -4.33
N VAL A 8 16.38 3.87 -3.15
CA VAL A 8 15.07 3.77 -2.47
C VAL A 8 14.00 4.56 -3.24
N TRP A 9 14.34 5.72 -3.79
CA TRP A 9 13.44 6.48 -4.67
C TRP A 9 13.06 5.71 -5.92
N LEU A 10 14.02 5.06 -6.56
CA LEU A 10 13.79 4.24 -7.74
C LEU A 10 12.89 3.03 -7.41
N ASN A 11 13.15 2.34 -6.30
CA ASN A 11 12.29 1.26 -5.83
C ASN A 11 10.87 1.77 -5.52
N TYR A 12 10.72 2.93 -4.89
CA TYR A 12 9.42 3.53 -4.59
C TYR A 12 8.63 3.84 -5.87
N PHE A 13 9.31 4.35 -6.91
CA PHE A 13 8.69 4.58 -8.21
C PHE A 13 8.20 3.28 -8.86
N PHE A 14 9.05 2.24 -8.91
CA PHE A 14 8.66 0.93 -9.42
C PHE A 14 7.52 0.31 -8.63
N TYR A 15 7.58 0.39 -7.30
CA TYR A 15 6.50 -0.04 -6.41
C TYR A 15 5.18 0.64 -6.76
N THR A 16 5.19 1.96 -6.94
CA THR A 16 4.00 2.76 -7.24
C THR A 16 3.37 2.31 -8.57
N ILE A 17 4.18 2.14 -9.62
CA ILE A 17 3.70 1.71 -10.94
C ILE A 17 3.13 0.28 -10.87
N ILE A 18 3.87 -0.65 -10.28
CA ILE A 18 3.45 -2.06 -10.19
C ILE A 18 2.16 -2.18 -9.40
N THR A 19 2.05 -1.45 -8.29
CA THR A 19 0.85 -1.43 -7.45
C THR A 19 -0.34 -0.85 -8.20
N PHE A 20 -0.14 0.22 -8.97
CA PHE A 20 -1.20 0.80 -9.81
C PHE A 20 -1.70 -0.19 -10.87
N ILE A 21 -0.79 -0.83 -11.62
CA ILE A 21 -1.15 -1.84 -12.63
C ILE A 21 -1.86 -3.04 -11.96
N SER A 22 -1.36 -3.47 -10.81
CA SER A 22 -1.97 -4.55 -10.02
C SER A 22 -3.41 -4.23 -9.62
N ASN A 23 -3.66 -3.00 -9.14
CA ASN A 23 -5.01 -2.54 -8.82
C ASN A 23 -5.93 -2.51 -10.04
N CYS A 24 -5.42 -2.09 -11.21
CA CYS A 24 -6.19 -2.12 -12.46
C CYS A 24 -6.60 -3.55 -12.84
N PHE A 25 -5.74 -4.56 -12.68
CA PHE A 25 -6.12 -5.95 -12.93
C PHE A 25 -7.15 -6.48 -11.94
N TYR A 26 -7.07 -6.08 -10.67
CA TYR A 26 -8.08 -6.43 -9.67
C TYR A 26 -9.46 -5.86 -10.00
N LEU A 27 -9.51 -4.59 -10.43
CA LEU A 27 -10.74 -3.94 -10.88
C LEU A 27 -11.28 -4.57 -12.18
N GLY A 28 -10.40 -4.87 -13.14
CA GLY A 28 -10.76 -5.56 -14.37
C GLY A 28 -11.32 -6.95 -14.10
N MET A 29 -10.77 -7.69 -13.13
CA MET A 29 -11.34 -8.96 -12.67
C MET A 29 -12.73 -8.77 -12.09
N SER A 30 -12.92 -7.79 -11.21
CA SER A 30 -14.22 -7.49 -10.61
C SER A 30 -15.28 -7.17 -11.67
N TYR A 31 -14.88 -6.48 -12.73
CA TYR A 31 -15.74 -6.21 -13.87
C TYR A 31 -16.06 -7.46 -14.70
N ALA A 32 -15.07 -8.30 -14.96
CA ALA A 32 -15.28 -9.58 -15.64
C ALA A 32 -16.28 -10.47 -14.86
N PHE A 33 -16.25 -10.45 -13.53
CA PHE A 33 -17.23 -11.15 -12.69
C PHE A 33 -18.68 -10.72 -12.93
N SER A 34 -18.93 -9.43 -13.20
CA SER A 34 -20.28 -8.97 -13.55
C SER A 34 -20.78 -9.66 -14.83
N TYR A 35 -19.93 -9.76 -15.85
CA TYR A 35 -20.30 -10.44 -17.10
C TYR A 35 -20.44 -11.96 -16.97
N ILE A 36 -19.67 -12.58 -16.07
CA ILE A 36 -19.84 -14.01 -15.77
C ILE A 36 -21.27 -14.28 -15.29
N LEU A 37 -21.81 -13.43 -14.42
CA LEU A 37 -23.19 -13.54 -13.95
C LEU A 37 -24.19 -13.36 -15.10
N ASP A 38 -24.01 -12.33 -15.92
CA ASP A 38 -24.91 -12.05 -17.06
C ASP A 38 -24.92 -13.20 -18.08
N TYR A 39 -23.75 -13.78 -18.39
CA TYR A 39 -23.63 -14.89 -19.33
C TYR A 39 -24.11 -16.23 -18.75
N ALA A 40 -24.00 -16.41 -17.43
CA ALA A 40 -24.61 -17.55 -16.75
C ALA A 40 -26.14 -17.47 -16.84
N ILE A 41 -26.74 -16.30 -16.55
CA ILE A 41 -28.19 -16.10 -16.59
C ILE A 41 -28.73 -16.22 -18.03
N SER A 42 -28.04 -15.63 -19.01
CA SER A 42 -28.44 -15.69 -20.41
C SER A 42 -28.11 -17.02 -21.10
N ASN A 43 -27.57 -18.00 -20.36
CA ASN A 43 -27.24 -19.35 -20.82
C ASN A 43 -26.25 -19.40 -22.01
N GLN A 44 -25.39 -18.37 -22.14
CA GLN A 44 -24.39 -18.27 -23.22
C GLN A 44 -23.06 -18.91 -22.80
N MET A 45 -23.03 -20.24 -22.75
CA MET A 45 -21.91 -21.03 -22.19
C MET A 45 -20.54 -20.68 -22.77
N THR A 46 -20.41 -20.48 -24.08
CA THR A 46 -19.11 -20.12 -24.69
C THR A 46 -18.56 -18.81 -24.15
N LYS A 47 -19.40 -17.77 -24.03
CA LYS A 47 -18.98 -16.46 -23.50
C LYS A 47 -18.71 -16.52 -22.01
N PHE A 48 -19.48 -17.32 -21.28
CA PHE A 48 -19.25 -17.61 -19.87
C PHE A 48 -17.85 -18.21 -19.64
N TYR A 49 -17.45 -19.23 -20.40
CA TYR A 49 -16.11 -19.83 -20.26
C TYR A 49 -14.99 -18.86 -20.62
N ILE A 50 -15.15 -18.07 -21.68
CA ILE A 50 -14.16 -17.07 -22.08
C ILE A 50 -13.99 -16.00 -21.00
N THR A 51 -15.08 -15.42 -20.49
CA THR A 51 -15.03 -14.38 -19.45
C THR A 51 -14.49 -14.92 -18.12
N SER A 52 -14.84 -16.16 -17.76
CA SER A 52 -14.28 -16.83 -16.59
C SER A 52 -12.77 -17.03 -16.70
N SER A 53 -12.28 -17.47 -17.86
CA SER A 53 -10.84 -17.62 -18.12
C SER A 53 -10.09 -16.29 -18.04
N ILE A 54 -10.70 -15.21 -18.57
CA ILE A 54 -10.16 -13.85 -18.47
C ILE A 54 -10.10 -13.40 -17.01
N ALA A 55 -11.17 -13.60 -16.23
CA ALA A 55 -11.19 -13.23 -14.81
C ALA A 55 -10.11 -13.96 -14.01
N ILE A 56 -9.91 -15.27 -14.26
CA ILE A 56 -8.85 -16.07 -13.64
C ILE A 56 -7.46 -15.54 -14.03
N SER A 57 -7.25 -15.21 -15.30
CA SER A 57 -5.98 -14.65 -15.77
C SER A 57 -5.66 -13.31 -15.10
N LEU A 58 -6.68 -12.44 -14.96
CA LEU A 58 -6.54 -11.13 -14.32
C LEU A 58 -6.22 -11.25 -12.83
N ILE A 59 -6.87 -12.15 -12.09
CA ILE A 59 -6.55 -12.35 -10.66
C ILE A 59 -5.15 -12.92 -10.47
N LEU A 60 -4.71 -13.85 -11.33
CA LEU A 60 -3.35 -14.39 -11.27
C LEU A 60 -2.30 -13.30 -11.52
N LEU A 61 -2.52 -12.44 -12.51
CA LEU A 61 -1.64 -11.29 -12.78
C LEU A 61 -1.63 -10.29 -11.63
N HIS A 62 -2.80 -10.00 -11.03
CA HIS A 62 -2.89 -9.17 -9.84
C HIS A 62 -2.04 -9.74 -8.68
N LEU A 63 -2.21 -11.02 -8.35
CA LEU A 63 -1.47 -11.67 -7.27
C LEU A 63 0.04 -11.67 -7.53
N LEU A 64 0.46 -11.92 -8.76
CA LEU A 64 1.87 -11.91 -9.15
C LEU A 64 2.47 -10.51 -8.99
N LEU A 65 1.79 -9.46 -9.48
CA LEU A 65 2.28 -8.09 -9.35
C LEU A 65 2.25 -7.60 -7.91
N ASP A 66 1.23 -7.97 -7.13
CA ASP A 66 1.17 -7.63 -5.71
C ASP A 66 2.34 -8.28 -4.95
N TYR A 67 2.65 -9.54 -5.23
CA TYR A 67 3.82 -10.22 -4.68
C TYR A 67 5.14 -9.51 -5.04
N ILE A 68 5.33 -9.13 -6.31
CA ILE A 68 6.52 -8.35 -6.73
C ILE A 68 6.59 -7.01 -6.00
N SER A 69 5.46 -6.32 -5.83
CA SER A 69 5.40 -5.06 -5.09
C SER A 69 5.88 -5.23 -3.63
N GLN A 70 5.49 -6.32 -2.98
CA GLN A 70 5.92 -6.63 -1.60
C GLN A 70 7.42 -6.93 -1.52
N LEU A 71 7.99 -7.60 -2.52
CA LEU A 71 9.45 -7.81 -2.59
C LEU A 71 10.21 -6.47 -2.70
N ILE A 72 9.71 -5.54 -3.52
CA ILE A 72 10.32 -4.21 -3.68
C ILE A 72 10.21 -3.40 -2.38
N LEU A 73 9.06 -3.45 -1.71
CA LEU A 73 8.85 -2.83 -0.40
C LEU A 73 9.86 -3.36 0.62
N ASN A 74 9.92 -4.67 0.80
CA ASN A 74 10.81 -5.32 1.78
C ASN A 74 12.29 -5.00 1.49
N SER A 75 12.70 -5.02 0.23
CA SER A 75 14.04 -4.62 -0.19
C SER A 75 14.35 -3.16 0.16
N SER A 76 13.37 -2.26 -0.03
CA SER A 76 13.52 -0.83 0.29
C SER A 76 13.61 -0.59 1.80
N ILE A 77 12.80 -1.29 2.59
CA ILE A 77 12.86 -1.22 4.05
C ILE A 77 14.20 -1.75 4.57
N ALA A 78 14.72 -2.86 4.04
CA ALA A 78 16.02 -3.38 4.40
C ALA A 78 17.17 -2.38 4.09
N LEU A 79 17.11 -1.71 2.93
CA LEU A 79 18.07 -0.67 2.56
C LEU A 79 17.99 0.55 3.48
N LEU A 80 16.78 1.01 3.82
CA LEU A 80 16.56 2.12 4.73
C LEU A 80 17.06 1.79 6.14
N ASN A 81 16.76 0.60 6.65
CA ASN A 81 17.28 0.10 7.93
C ASN A 81 18.80 0.11 7.97
N SER A 82 19.47 -0.44 6.94
CA SER A 82 20.93 -0.44 6.87
C SER A 82 21.51 0.99 6.87
N ASN A 83 20.89 1.91 6.12
CA ASN A 83 21.35 3.29 6.04
C ASN A 83 21.14 4.06 7.37
N LEU A 84 19.99 3.87 8.02
CA LEU A 84 19.71 4.48 9.32
C LEU A 84 20.70 4.00 10.37
N ARG A 85 20.99 2.69 10.45
CA ARG A 85 21.99 2.15 11.38
C ARG A 85 23.38 2.74 11.14
N LYS A 86 23.78 2.92 9.88
CA LYS A 86 25.05 3.59 9.55
C LYS A 86 25.09 5.05 10.01
N ILE A 87 23.99 5.78 9.86
CA ILE A 87 23.88 7.18 10.32
C ILE A 87 23.94 7.23 11.85
N VAL A 88 23.18 6.40 12.54
CA VAL A 88 23.19 6.33 14.02
C VAL A 88 24.58 5.99 14.53
N ALA A 89 25.24 4.97 13.96
CA ALA A 89 26.61 4.63 14.31
C ALA A 89 27.58 5.79 14.05
N LYS A 90 27.54 6.41 12.86
CA LYS A 90 28.42 7.53 12.52
C LYS A 90 28.24 8.70 13.50
N ASN A 91 27.01 9.11 13.79
CA ASN A 91 26.76 10.23 14.69
C ASN A 91 27.18 9.90 16.14
N THR A 92 27.00 8.65 16.57
CA THR A 92 27.43 8.22 17.92
C THR A 92 28.95 8.26 18.07
N PHE A 93 29.70 7.78 17.07
CA PHE A 93 31.17 7.63 17.19
C PHE A 93 31.97 8.85 16.69
N VAL A 94 31.43 9.67 15.79
CA VAL A 94 32.16 10.79 15.17
C VAL A 94 31.81 12.14 15.83
N GLU A 95 30.54 12.40 16.13
CA GLU A 95 30.10 13.69 16.69
C GLU A 95 30.10 13.72 18.22
N ASN A 96 29.86 12.57 18.87
CA ASN A 96 29.85 12.45 20.34
C ASN A 96 31.09 11.73 20.88
N TYR A 97 32.29 12.21 20.54
CA TYR A 97 33.57 11.67 21.08
C TYR A 97 33.66 11.72 22.62
N LYS A 98 32.73 12.41 23.29
CA LYS A 98 32.44 12.23 24.71
C LYS A 98 31.36 11.15 24.83
N LEU A 99 31.80 9.91 25.09
CA LEU A 99 30.98 8.75 25.49
C LEU A 99 30.11 9.10 26.72
N LYS A 100 29.00 9.81 26.49
CA LYS A 100 27.95 10.10 27.48
C LYS A 100 26.71 9.22 27.26
N ILE A 101 26.67 8.47 26.18
CA ILE A 101 25.57 7.56 25.86
C ILE A 101 25.88 6.21 26.51
N ASP A 102 24.97 5.75 27.36
CA ASP A 102 25.00 4.42 27.97
C ASP A 102 24.98 3.35 26.86
N THR A 103 25.73 2.26 27.03
CA THR A 103 25.75 1.14 26.08
C THR A 103 24.36 0.56 25.86
N GLY A 104 23.50 0.58 26.89
CA GLY A 104 22.09 0.20 26.78
C GLY A 104 21.28 1.14 25.88
N GLU A 105 21.51 2.45 25.97
CA GLU A 105 20.82 3.44 25.14
C GLU A 105 21.25 3.35 23.67
N PHE A 106 22.54 3.11 23.41
CA PHE A 106 23.04 2.87 22.06
C PHE A 106 22.41 1.63 21.42
N LEU A 107 22.33 0.51 22.15
CA LEU A 107 21.66 -0.70 21.67
C LEU A 107 20.17 -0.44 21.38
N ASN A 108 19.47 0.26 22.28
CA ASN A 108 18.07 0.61 22.07
C ASN A 108 17.86 1.51 20.84
N LEU A 109 18.75 2.49 20.62
CA LEU A 109 18.72 3.35 19.43
C LEU A 109 18.93 2.55 18.14
N ASN A 110 19.93 1.67 18.11
CA ASN A 110 20.37 0.99 16.90
C ASN A 110 19.47 -0.20 16.49
N PHE A 111 18.84 -0.85 17.48
CA PHE A 111 17.94 -1.98 17.23
C PHE A 111 16.47 -1.57 17.23
N ASN A 112 15.96 -1.00 18.32
CA ASN A 112 14.52 -0.79 18.48
C ASN A 112 14.04 0.46 17.73
N LYS A 113 14.68 1.62 17.98
CA LYS A 113 14.24 2.88 17.38
C LYS A 113 14.42 2.91 15.86
N VAL A 114 15.52 2.36 15.34
CA VAL A 114 15.72 2.27 13.88
C VAL A 114 14.68 1.37 13.22
N ASN A 115 14.44 0.16 13.76
CA ASN A 115 13.42 -0.73 13.22
C ASN A 115 12.03 -0.09 13.31
N GLN A 116 11.71 0.56 14.43
CA GLN A 116 10.44 1.26 14.59
C GLN A 116 10.26 2.36 13.53
N VAL A 117 11.29 3.17 13.26
CA VAL A 117 11.23 4.20 12.21
C VAL A 117 11.07 3.54 10.83
N ALA A 118 11.79 2.47 10.54
CA ALA A 118 11.68 1.83 9.23
C ALA A 118 10.31 1.17 9.01
N ASP A 119 9.85 0.40 9.98
CA ASP A 119 8.64 -0.40 9.87
C ASP A 119 7.38 0.41 10.12
N GLN A 120 7.40 1.44 10.98
CA GLN A 120 6.22 2.28 11.22
C GLN A 120 6.17 3.51 10.32
N TYR A 121 7.29 4.19 10.05
CA TYR A 121 7.23 5.41 9.26
C TYR A 121 7.33 5.12 7.76
N TYR A 122 8.36 4.39 7.33
CA TYR A 122 8.58 4.18 5.89
C TYR A 122 7.59 3.18 5.30
N LYS A 123 7.31 2.06 5.96
CA LYS A 123 6.29 1.13 5.47
C LYS A 123 4.93 1.81 5.31
N ASN A 124 4.51 2.60 6.30
CA ASN A 124 3.25 3.36 6.22
C ASN A 124 3.21 4.30 5.02
N ILE A 125 4.32 4.92 4.59
CA ILE A 125 4.32 5.77 3.39
C ILE A 125 4.00 4.95 2.13
N PHE A 126 4.59 3.75 2.00
CA PHE A 126 4.30 2.87 0.87
C PHE A 126 2.85 2.36 0.94
N ASP A 127 2.39 1.94 2.11
CA ASP A 127 1.02 1.45 2.33
C ASP A 127 -0.02 2.54 2.06
N ILE A 128 0.18 3.77 2.56
CA ILE A 128 -0.68 4.93 2.28
C ILE A 128 -0.74 5.18 0.77
N THR A 129 0.41 5.10 0.09
CA THR A 129 0.48 5.29 -1.36
C THR A 129 -0.33 4.22 -2.09
N LYS A 130 -0.17 2.95 -1.71
CA LYS A 130 -0.97 1.84 -2.22
C LYS A 130 -2.46 2.09 -2.02
N THR A 131 -2.88 2.47 -0.82
CA THR A 131 -4.28 2.75 -0.50
C THR A 131 -4.84 3.89 -1.35
N ILE A 132 -4.10 5.00 -1.48
CA ILE A 132 -4.51 6.14 -2.32
C ILE A 132 -4.67 5.69 -3.77
N LEU A 133 -3.72 4.93 -4.31
CA LEU A 133 -3.80 4.41 -5.67
C LEU A 133 -5.03 3.52 -5.86
N THR A 134 -5.31 2.62 -4.90
CA THR A 134 -6.50 1.74 -4.95
C THR A 134 -7.79 2.55 -4.96
N VAL A 135 -7.90 3.58 -4.10
CA VAL A 135 -9.07 4.47 -4.06
C VAL A 135 -9.24 5.24 -5.36
N VAL A 136 -8.15 5.84 -5.87
CA VAL A 136 -8.19 6.61 -7.13
C VAL A 136 -8.57 5.71 -8.31
N SER A 137 -7.96 4.52 -8.43
CA SER A 137 -8.30 3.58 -9.50
C SER A 137 -9.75 3.08 -9.36
N GLY A 138 -10.20 2.78 -8.14
CA GLY A 138 -11.55 2.30 -7.88
C GLY A 138 -12.62 3.34 -8.22
N PHE A 139 -12.42 4.59 -7.80
CA PHE A 139 -13.32 5.70 -8.13
C PHE A 139 -13.30 6.05 -9.61
N GLY A 140 -12.13 6.05 -10.25
CA GLY A 140 -12.02 6.23 -11.69
C GLY A 140 -12.82 5.16 -12.46
N PHE A 141 -12.72 3.90 -12.03
CA PHE A 141 -13.44 2.79 -12.65
C PHE A 141 -14.96 2.85 -12.40
N LEU A 142 -15.39 3.16 -11.18
CA LEU A 142 -16.80 3.34 -10.83
C LEU A 142 -17.44 4.48 -11.64
N THR A 143 -16.73 5.60 -11.79
CA THR A 143 -17.18 6.75 -12.58
C THR A 143 -17.41 6.36 -14.04
N TYR A 144 -16.53 5.53 -14.60
CA TYR A 144 -16.67 5.00 -15.96
C TYR A 144 -17.88 4.08 -16.12
N LEU A 145 -18.18 3.24 -15.12
CA LEU A 145 -19.31 2.30 -15.17
C LEU A 145 -20.67 2.97 -14.97
N SER A 146 -20.82 3.75 -13.90
CA SER A 146 -22.08 4.40 -13.55
C SER A 146 -21.85 5.55 -12.59
N TRP A 147 -22.17 6.76 -13.06
CA TRP A 147 -22.11 7.99 -12.25
C TRP A 147 -23.01 7.92 -11.01
N ILE A 148 -24.14 7.20 -11.10
CA ILE A 148 -25.09 7.05 -9.99
C ILE A 148 -24.49 6.15 -8.89
N SER A 149 -23.90 5.02 -9.28
CA SER A 149 -23.21 4.13 -8.34
C SER A 149 -22.06 4.84 -7.66
N PHE A 150 -21.30 5.65 -8.42
CA PHE A 150 -20.22 6.47 -7.89
C PHE A 150 -20.70 7.44 -6.79
N LEU A 151 -21.77 8.20 -7.04
CA LEU A 151 -22.36 9.11 -6.04
C LEU A 151 -22.76 8.38 -4.76
N ALA A 152 -23.40 7.22 -4.87
CA ALA A 152 -23.78 6.41 -3.72
C ALA A 152 -22.56 5.97 -2.89
N THR A 153 -21.51 5.47 -3.55
CA THR A 153 -20.25 5.10 -2.87
C THR A 153 -19.55 6.29 -2.23
N LEU A 154 -19.63 7.49 -2.82
CA LEU A 154 -19.02 8.70 -2.26
C LEU A 154 -19.71 9.10 -0.95
N VAL A 155 -21.05 9.05 -0.90
CA VAL A 155 -21.83 9.29 0.32
C VAL A 155 -21.47 8.29 1.43
N LEU A 156 -21.38 7.00 1.10
CA LEU A 156 -20.96 5.97 2.06
C LEU A 156 -19.53 6.19 2.56
N THR A 157 -18.60 6.59 1.67
CA THR A 157 -17.22 6.87 2.05
C THR A 157 -17.13 8.05 3.03
N LEU A 158 -17.90 9.12 2.78
CA LEU A 158 -18.00 10.25 3.71
C LEU A 158 -18.53 9.81 5.08
N LEU A 159 -19.54 8.95 5.11
CA LEU A 159 -20.10 8.43 6.36
C LEU A 159 -19.04 7.65 7.16
N VAL A 160 -18.29 6.76 6.49
CA VAL A 160 -17.21 5.98 7.11
C VAL A 160 -16.06 6.88 7.62
N LEU A 161 -15.81 8.03 7.00
CA LEU A 161 -14.82 8.99 7.49
C LEU A 161 -15.29 9.78 8.71
N VAL A 162 -16.58 10.13 8.76
CA VAL A 162 -17.16 10.94 9.85
C VAL A 162 -17.42 10.10 11.10
N MET A 163 -17.82 8.83 10.95
CA MET A 163 -18.22 7.97 12.07
C MET A 163 -17.13 7.77 13.13
N PRO A 164 -15.84 7.51 12.79
CA PRO A 164 -14.75 7.44 13.75
C PRO A 164 -14.49 8.76 14.47
N LEU A 165 -14.72 9.92 13.83
CA LEU A 165 -14.53 11.23 14.46
C LEU A 165 -15.58 11.48 15.55
N ILE A 166 -16.79 10.96 15.38
CA ILE A 166 -17.84 11.00 16.39
C ILE A 166 -17.48 10.05 17.54
N MET A 167 -17.10 8.80 17.23
CA MET A 167 -16.79 7.79 18.25
C MET A 167 -15.51 8.06 19.05
N ASN A 168 -14.46 8.63 18.44
CA ASN A 168 -13.23 8.97 19.16
C ASN A 168 -13.41 10.14 20.13
N LYS A 169 -14.38 11.03 19.90
CA LYS A 169 -14.67 12.16 20.79
C LYS A 169 -15.18 11.71 22.16
N ASP A 170 -15.81 10.54 22.23
CA ASP A 170 -16.33 9.97 23.47
C ASP A 170 -15.26 9.19 24.27
N ASN A 171 -14.24 8.63 23.59
CA ASN A 171 -13.19 7.84 24.23
C ASN A 171 -11.97 8.65 24.73
N GLN A 172 -11.79 9.90 24.29
CA GLN A 172 -10.70 10.77 24.77
C GLN A 172 -11.07 11.65 25.98
N LYS A 173 -12.30 11.52 26.50
CA LYS A 173 -12.78 12.24 27.69
C LYS A 173 -12.68 11.44 29.00
N LYS A 174 -11.92 10.35 29.04
CA LYS A 174 -11.61 9.60 30.27
C LYS A 174 -10.12 9.55 30.51
#